data_AF-A0A6P8Z6E9-F1
#
_entry.id   AF-A0A6P8Z6E9-F1
#
_cell.length_a   1.000
_cell.length_b   1.000
_cell.length_c   1.000
_cell.angle_alpha   90.00
_cell.angle_beta   90.00
_cell.angle_gamma   90.00
#
_symmetry.space_group_name_H-M   'P 1'
#
loop_
_entity.id
_entity.type
_entity.pdbx_description
1 polymer ?
#
loop_
_entity_poly.entity_id
_entity_poly.type
_entity_poly.pdbx_seq_one_letter_code
_entity_poly.pdbx_strand_id
1 'polypeptide(L)'
;MMHVLKHCIPKYFTVDFLNHRIEFFKFGPCDSNKIPLLSADFAKREKLKMSGSETYLFVKLFGILVGDKIDHDDEYWKLYLKLRELLDVCLSKSLSFSQGVSLRVLVDEFNSMYIQVTGDTLKPKMHFLCHYGSTFEKSGPVSLTSTKRYESKHRALLIPAHATESRRDICKTVAIQHQLNMSFWLKSRPSILQITEFGPISEVYADDFENTEFVKSLPDSIHLSPTSSCASSSWVEFKGTKFKPGMILLLKIDESGGPIFGKLEDILLDGDLPVFVFSYMLCLGFDEHVHAYVVQCTDRWSSISPHDLYDPLPLNLYTSTWNQKYVILRYIL
;
A
#
# COMPACT_ATOMS: atom_id res chain seq x y z
N MET A 1 -16.22 -0.48 10.30
CA MET A 1 -15.37 0.63 10.82
C MET A 1 -16.10 1.60 11.73
N MET A 2 -17.17 2.28 11.31
CA MET A 2 -17.88 3.24 12.19
C MET A 2 -18.35 2.63 13.52
N HIS A 3 -19.02 1.47 13.47
CA HIS A 3 -19.45 0.75 14.67
C HIS A 3 -18.26 0.36 15.57
N VAL A 4 -17.16 -0.09 14.97
CA VAL A 4 -15.92 -0.42 15.69
C VAL A 4 -15.39 0.81 16.43
N LEU A 5 -15.31 1.97 15.79
CA LEU A 5 -14.85 3.19 16.45
C LEU A 5 -15.78 3.63 17.58
N LYS A 6 -17.10 3.57 17.36
CA LYS A 6 -18.09 3.93 18.39
C LYS A 6 -18.00 3.06 19.64
N HIS A 7 -17.60 1.80 19.48
CA HIS A 7 -17.41 0.88 20.59
C HIS A 7 -16.03 1.06 21.24
N CYS A 8 -14.96 1.01 20.44
CA CYS A 8 -13.60 0.99 20.97
C CYS A 8 -13.18 2.31 21.62
N ILE A 9 -13.66 3.46 21.14
CA ILE A 9 -13.27 4.76 21.69
C ILE A 9 -13.75 4.91 23.15
N PRO A 10 -15.06 4.88 23.46
CA PRO A 10 -15.50 5.03 24.85
C PRO A 10 -15.01 3.89 25.78
N LYS A 11 -14.75 2.69 25.25
CA LYS A 11 -14.34 1.52 26.05
C LYS A 11 -12.84 1.45 26.33
N TYR A 12 -11.98 1.75 25.35
CA TYR A 12 -10.55 1.48 25.41
C TYR A 12 -9.66 2.74 25.33
N PHE A 13 -10.05 3.77 24.57
CA PHE A 13 -9.19 4.94 24.35
C PHE A 13 -9.93 6.19 23.83
N THR A 14 -9.46 7.40 24.13
CA THR A 14 -10.15 8.62 23.69
C THR A 14 -9.86 9.02 22.23
N VAL A 15 -10.69 9.90 21.67
CA VAL A 15 -10.44 10.50 20.34
C VAL A 15 -9.10 11.25 20.33
N ASP A 16 -8.80 11.99 21.40
CA ASP A 16 -7.54 12.74 21.53
C ASP A 16 -6.34 11.81 21.55
N PHE A 17 -6.45 10.66 22.22
CA PHE A 17 -5.41 9.64 22.20
C PHE A 17 -5.15 9.09 20.79
N LEU A 18 -6.20 8.77 20.04
CA LEU A 18 -6.07 8.29 18.66
C LEU A 18 -5.46 9.36 17.75
N ASN A 19 -5.90 10.61 17.88
CA ASN A 19 -5.34 11.74 17.14
C ASN A 19 -3.85 11.95 17.44
N HIS A 20 -3.46 11.89 18.71
CA HIS A 20 -2.06 11.94 19.11
C HIS A 20 -1.26 10.82 18.45
N ARG A 21 -1.77 9.58 18.47
CA ARG A 21 -1.08 8.48 17.79
C ARG A 21 -0.94 8.69 16.28
N ILE A 22 -1.99 9.19 15.62
CA ILE A 22 -1.94 9.50 14.18
C ILE A 22 -0.90 10.60 13.89
N GLU A 23 -0.82 11.63 14.73
CA GLU A 23 0.09 12.76 14.57
C GLU A 23 1.56 12.34 14.67
N PHE A 24 1.88 11.50 15.65
CA PHE A 24 3.25 11.00 15.86
C PHE A 24 3.59 9.75 15.04
N PHE A 25 2.64 9.22 14.25
CA PHE A 25 2.88 8.03 13.45
C PHE A 25 3.82 8.33 12.28
N LYS A 26 4.88 7.51 12.15
CA LYS A 26 5.81 7.58 11.03
C LYS A 26 5.22 6.84 9.83
N PHE A 27 4.53 7.57 8.96
CA PHE A 27 4.04 7.05 7.68
C PHE A 27 5.18 6.69 6.73
N GLY A 28 5.01 5.60 5.99
CA GLY A 28 6.03 5.11 5.07
C GLY A 28 6.04 5.86 3.73
N PRO A 29 7.10 5.72 2.93
CA PRO A 29 7.23 6.42 1.66
C PRO A 29 6.18 6.02 0.61
N CYS A 30 5.54 4.86 0.74
CA CYS A 30 4.42 4.47 -0.13
C CYS A 30 3.06 5.07 0.29
N ASP A 31 2.96 5.72 1.45
CA ASP A 31 1.72 6.26 1.99
C ASP A 31 1.50 7.71 1.50
N SER A 32 0.93 7.86 0.30
CA SER A 32 0.79 9.18 -0.35
C SER A 32 -0.17 10.13 0.38
N ASN A 33 -1.25 9.61 0.97
CA ASN A 33 -2.27 10.40 1.67
C ASN A 33 -2.25 10.04 3.15
N LYS A 34 -1.76 10.96 3.98
CA LYS A 34 -1.72 10.80 5.44
C LYS A 34 -3.14 10.72 6.00
N ILE A 35 -3.29 9.96 7.09
CA ILE A 35 -4.57 9.85 7.80
C ILE A 35 -4.89 11.24 8.40
N PRO A 36 -6.03 11.86 8.07
CA PRO A 36 -6.42 13.11 8.70
C PRO A 36 -6.85 12.88 10.14
N LEU A 37 -6.61 13.87 11.00
CA LEU A 37 -7.08 13.83 12.38
C LEU A 37 -8.61 13.75 12.42
N LEU A 38 -9.12 12.98 13.36
CA LEU A 38 -10.54 12.90 13.64
C LEU A 38 -11.01 14.26 14.17
N SER A 39 -11.98 14.86 13.47
CA SER A 39 -12.49 16.18 13.84
C SER A 39 -13.42 16.11 15.06
N ALA A 40 -13.67 17.27 15.68
CA ALA A 40 -14.72 17.41 16.69
C ALA A 40 -16.13 17.03 16.16
N ASP A 41 -16.33 17.01 14.83
CA ASP A 41 -17.58 16.52 14.23
C ASP A 41 -17.74 15.00 14.35
N PHE A 42 -16.67 14.22 14.54
CA PHE A 42 -16.80 12.81 14.88
C PHE A 42 -17.52 12.66 16.22
N ALA A 43 -17.14 13.46 17.22
CA ALA A 43 -17.76 13.45 18.55
C ALA A 43 -19.23 13.94 18.53
N LYS A 44 -19.60 14.82 17.58
CA LYS A 44 -20.94 15.43 17.52
C LYS A 44 -21.91 14.79 16.52
N ARG A 45 -21.40 14.30 15.40
CA ARG A 45 -22.20 13.87 14.23
C ARG A 45 -21.87 12.45 13.76
N GLU A 46 -20.88 11.80 14.37
CA GLU A 46 -20.48 10.43 14.06
C GLU A 46 -20.17 10.21 12.57
N LYS A 47 -19.52 11.20 11.93
CA LYS A 47 -19.11 11.12 10.52
C LYS A 47 -17.59 11.16 10.40
N LEU A 48 -17.04 10.21 9.67
CA LEU A 48 -15.64 10.23 9.23
C LEU A 48 -15.53 11.04 7.94
N LYS A 49 -14.86 12.19 8.00
CA LYS A 49 -14.55 13.00 6.83
C LYS A 49 -13.17 12.60 6.30
N MET A 50 -13.14 11.55 5.48
CA MET A 50 -11.94 11.00 4.87
C MET A 50 -12.19 10.70 3.39
N SER A 51 -11.17 10.86 2.55
CA SER A 51 -11.17 10.35 1.18
C SER A 51 -11.14 8.81 1.16
N GLY A 52 -11.43 8.19 0.02
CA GLY A 52 -11.37 6.73 -0.12
C GLY A 52 -9.98 6.15 0.17
N SER A 53 -8.92 6.84 -0.25
CA SER A 53 -7.53 6.45 0.04
C SER A 53 -7.17 6.62 1.52
N GLU A 54 -7.62 7.71 2.15
CA GLU A 54 -7.39 7.95 3.58
C GLU A 54 -8.12 6.91 4.43
N THR A 55 -9.37 6.60 4.08
CA THR A 55 -10.17 5.58 4.77
C THR A 55 -9.52 4.20 4.65
N TYR A 56 -9.00 3.85 3.47
CA TYR A 56 -8.30 2.58 3.28
C TYR A 56 -7.02 2.52 4.11
N LEU A 57 -6.19 3.56 4.08
CA LEU A 57 -4.95 3.61 4.86
C LEU A 57 -5.26 3.56 6.37
N PHE A 58 -6.28 4.31 6.81
CA PHE A 58 -6.74 4.30 8.19
C PHE A 58 -7.15 2.90 8.65
N VAL A 59 -8.03 2.23 7.89
CA VAL A 59 -8.44 0.86 8.21
C VAL A 59 -7.24 -0.08 8.21
N LYS A 60 -6.31 0.05 7.25
CA LYS A 60 -5.09 -0.76 7.15
C LYS A 60 -4.17 -0.62 8.36
N LEU A 61 -3.99 0.61 8.86
CA LEU A 61 -3.06 0.91 9.96
C LEU A 61 -3.73 0.89 11.34
N PHE A 62 -5.05 0.77 11.42
CA PHE A 62 -5.77 0.86 12.69
C PHE A 62 -5.31 -0.18 13.71
N GLY A 63 -5.03 -1.42 13.29
CA GLY A 63 -4.41 -2.47 14.11
C GLY A 63 -3.09 -2.01 14.75
N ILE A 64 -2.19 -1.40 13.99
CA ILE A 64 -0.90 -0.89 14.51
C ILE A 64 -1.12 0.32 15.42
N LEU A 65 -2.10 1.17 15.10
CA LEU A 65 -2.35 2.40 15.83
C LEU A 65 -2.97 2.18 17.21
N VAL A 66 -3.85 1.19 17.41
CA VAL A 66 -4.58 1.02 18.68
C VAL A 66 -4.73 -0.42 19.16
N GLY A 67 -4.20 -1.41 18.42
CA GLY A 67 -4.35 -2.83 18.78
C GLY A 67 -3.83 -3.16 20.17
N ASP A 68 -2.79 -2.46 20.65
CA ASP A 68 -2.25 -2.62 22.01
C ASP A 68 -3.21 -2.26 23.15
N LYS A 69 -4.28 -1.53 22.85
CA LYS A 69 -5.27 -1.09 23.85
C LYS A 69 -6.53 -1.94 23.88
N ILE A 70 -6.70 -2.83 22.92
CA ILE A 70 -7.96 -3.53 22.68
C ILE A 70 -7.76 -5.00 23.06
N ASP A 71 -8.73 -5.54 23.79
CA ASP A 71 -8.69 -6.94 24.21
C ASP A 71 -8.84 -7.87 22.99
N HIS A 72 -8.09 -8.99 23.00
CA HIS A 72 -8.16 -10.00 21.94
C HIS A 72 -9.56 -10.62 21.79
N ASP A 73 -10.35 -10.63 22.86
CA ASP A 73 -11.68 -11.23 22.87
C ASP A 73 -12.82 -10.29 22.45
N ASP A 74 -12.52 -9.00 22.21
CA ASP A 74 -13.55 -8.03 21.86
C ASP A 74 -14.21 -8.33 20.51
N GLU A 75 -15.53 -8.46 20.51
CA GLU A 75 -16.31 -8.85 19.33
C GLU A 75 -16.27 -7.81 18.21
N TYR A 76 -16.21 -6.51 18.54
CA TYR A 76 -16.08 -5.45 17.55
C TYR A 76 -14.69 -5.44 16.92
N TRP A 77 -13.67 -5.84 17.68
CA TRP A 77 -12.32 -6.02 17.15
C TRP A 77 -12.24 -7.22 16.20
N LYS A 78 -12.83 -8.36 16.56
CA LYS A 78 -12.95 -9.53 15.67
C LYS A 78 -13.68 -9.16 14.36
N LEU A 79 -14.73 -8.34 14.44
CA LEU A 79 -15.42 -7.79 13.26
C LEU A 79 -14.51 -6.88 12.41
N TYR A 80 -13.64 -6.08 13.03
CA TYR A 80 -12.63 -5.28 12.33
C TYR A 80 -11.60 -6.15 11.60
N LEU A 81 -11.08 -7.20 12.25
CA LEU A 81 -10.12 -8.12 11.64
C LEU A 81 -10.75 -8.87 10.46
N LYS A 82 -11.99 -9.33 10.58
CA LYS A 82 -12.72 -9.95 9.47
C LYS A 82 -12.94 -8.97 8.30
N LEU A 83 -13.17 -7.69 8.58
CA LEU A 83 -13.20 -6.65 7.55
C LEU A 83 -11.83 -6.47 6.87
N ARG A 84 -10.72 -6.58 7.61
CA ARG A 84 -9.36 -6.51 7.05
C ARG A 84 -9.11 -7.66 6.08
N GLU A 85 -9.42 -8.89 6.47
CA GLU A 85 -9.34 -10.07 5.60
C GLU A 85 -10.15 -9.86 4.31
N LEU A 86 -11.39 -9.39 4.44
CA LEU A 86 -12.27 -9.13 3.29
C LEU A 86 -11.66 -8.10 2.33
N LEU A 87 -11.08 -7.03 2.88
CA LEU A 87 -10.43 -6.00 2.08
C LEU A 87 -9.17 -6.52 1.37
N ASP A 88 -8.38 -7.37 2.02
CA ASP A 88 -7.14 -7.90 1.45
C ASP A 88 -7.44 -8.83 0.25
N VAL A 89 -8.54 -9.59 0.28
CA VAL A 89 -9.03 -10.36 -0.88
C VAL A 89 -9.61 -9.42 -1.94
N CYS A 90 -10.54 -8.53 -1.57
CA CYS A 90 -11.23 -7.66 -2.53
C CYS A 90 -10.28 -6.72 -3.31
N LEU A 91 -9.18 -6.31 -2.69
CA LEU A 91 -8.20 -5.39 -3.27
C LEU A 91 -7.04 -6.11 -3.96
N SER A 92 -6.99 -7.44 -3.88
CA SER A 92 -5.97 -8.20 -4.60
C SER A 92 -6.13 -8.08 -6.11
N LYS A 93 -5.00 -7.94 -6.80
CA LYS A 93 -4.92 -7.89 -8.27
C LYS A 93 -4.76 -9.26 -8.90
N SER A 94 -4.33 -10.24 -8.12
CA SER A 94 -4.10 -11.62 -8.55
C SER A 94 -4.58 -12.54 -7.44
N LEU A 95 -5.51 -13.43 -7.75
CA LEU A 95 -6.03 -14.40 -6.80
C LEU A 95 -6.11 -15.74 -7.50
N SER A 96 -5.78 -16.80 -6.77
CA SER A 96 -6.12 -18.15 -7.21
C SER A 96 -7.64 -18.33 -7.28
N PHE A 97 -8.10 -19.25 -8.14
CA PHE A 97 -9.51 -19.53 -8.27
C PHE A 97 -10.14 -20.00 -6.94
N SER A 98 -9.41 -20.81 -6.17
CA SER A 98 -9.86 -21.28 -4.85
C SER A 98 -10.04 -20.11 -3.86
N GLN A 99 -9.08 -19.19 -3.77
CA GLN A 99 -9.19 -17.99 -2.91
C GLN A 99 -10.38 -17.11 -3.32
N GLY A 100 -10.64 -16.99 -4.63
CA GLY A 100 -11.79 -16.25 -5.13
C GLY A 100 -13.14 -16.88 -4.80
N VAL A 101 -13.24 -18.22 -4.81
CA VAL A 101 -14.44 -18.94 -4.36
C VAL A 101 -14.68 -18.73 -2.86
N SER A 102 -13.60 -18.72 -2.05
CA SER A 102 -13.67 -18.44 -0.62
C SER A 102 -14.22 -17.05 -0.28
N LEU A 103 -14.25 -16.11 -1.23
CA LEU A 103 -14.82 -14.77 -1.02
C LEU A 103 -16.31 -14.82 -0.64
N ARG A 104 -17.07 -15.80 -1.15
CA ARG A 104 -18.50 -15.94 -0.78
C ARG A 104 -18.68 -16.28 0.69
N VAL A 105 -17.89 -17.24 1.18
CA VAL A 105 -17.89 -17.68 2.58
C VAL A 105 -17.46 -16.52 3.46
N LEU A 106 -16.39 -15.82 3.09
CA LEU A 106 -15.86 -14.71 3.87
C LEU A 106 -16.85 -13.52 3.95
N VAL A 107 -17.58 -13.23 2.87
CA VAL A 107 -18.64 -12.21 2.88
C VAL A 107 -19.81 -12.63 3.78
N ASP A 108 -20.21 -13.91 3.74
CA ASP A 108 -21.30 -14.42 4.57
C ASP A 108 -20.95 -14.40 6.06
N GLU A 109 -19.74 -14.83 6.42
CA GLU A 109 -19.18 -14.73 7.78
C GLU A 109 -19.17 -13.27 8.26
N PHE A 110 -18.64 -12.36 7.44
CA PHE A 110 -18.56 -10.95 7.78
C PHE A 110 -19.95 -10.33 8.00
N ASN A 111 -20.90 -10.59 7.10
CA ASN A 111 -22.25 -10.04 7.19
C ASN A 111 -22.99 -10.61 8.41
N SER A 112 -22.84 -11.91 8.68
CA SER A 112 -23.44 -12.57 9.85
C SER A 112 -22.90 -11.98 11.15
N MET A 113 -21.57 -11.86 11.25
CA MET A 113 -20.90 -11.24 12.40
C MET A 113 -21.31 -9.78 12.58
N TYR A 114 -21.45 -9.02 11.48
CA TYR A 114 -21.91 -7.63 11.54
C TYR A 114 -23.29 -7.52 12.18
N ILE A 115 -24.26 -8.33 11.77
CA ILE A 115 -25.62 -8.31 12.32
C ILE A 115 -25.59 -8.69 13.80
N GLN A 116 -24.86 -9.75 14.16
CA GLN A 116 -24.77 -10.24 15.53
C GLN A 116 -24.16 -9.21 16.48
N VAL A 117 -23.00 -8.65 16.12
CA VAL A 117 -22.22 -7.75 16.99
C VAL A 117 -22.85 -6.37 17.07
N THR A 118 -23.34 -5.83 15.95
CA THR A 118 -23.85 -4.44 15.90
C THR A 118 -25.35 -4.34 16.18
N GLY A 119 -26.11 -5.42 16.00
CA GLY A 119 -27.58 -5.41 16.03
C GLY A 119 -28.22 -4.56 14.92
N ASP A 120 -27.44 -4.03 13.98
CA ASP A 120 -27.92 -3.19 12.89
C ASP A 120 -28.16 -4.03 11.61
N THR A 121 -28.98 -3.47 10.72
CA THR A 121 -29.28 -4.03 9.41
C THR A 121 -28.13 -3.81 8.43
N LEU A 122 -27.96 -4.78 7.53
CA LEU A 122 -26.98 -4.69 6.45
C LEU A 122 -27.27 -3.48 5.56
N LYS A 123 -26.23 -2.68 5.30
CA LYS A 123 -26.33 -1.54 4.38
C LYS A 123 -26.27 -2.04 2.92
N PRO A 124 -26.76 -1.26 1.93
CA PRO A 124 -26.71 -1.66 0.52
C PRO A 124 -25.32 -2.10 0.03
N LYS A 125 -24.25 -1.50 0.55
CA LYS A 125 -22.86 -1.91 0.24
C LYS A 125 -22.55 -3.36 0.61
N MET A 126 -23.10 -3.86 1.71
CA MET A 126 -22.93 -5.25 2.16
C MET A 126 -23.72 -6.22 1.29
N HIS A 127 -24.90 -5.81 0.80
CA HIS A 127 -25.62 -6.58 -0.20
C HIS A 127 -24.83 -6.68 -1.51
N PHE A 128 -24.20 -5.59 -1.96
CA PHE A 128 -23.36 -5.63 -3.16
C PHE A 128 -22.15 -6.56 -2.99
N LEU A 129 -21.57 -6.65 -1.80
CA LEU A 129 -20.48 -7.60 -1.52
C LEU A 129 -20.87 -9.06 -1.75
N CYS A 130 -22.14 -9.44 -1.54
CA CYS A 130 -22.60 -10.80 -1.82
C CYS A 130 -22.41 -11.20 -3.30
N HIS A 131 -22.42 -10.23 -4.21
CA HIS A 131 -22.20 -10.44 -5.64
C HIS A 131 -20.72 -10.40 -6.05
N TYR A 132 -19.79 -10.16 -5.12
CA TYR A 132 -18.37 -10.08 -5.46
C TYR A 132 -17.81 -11.45 -5.83
N GLY A 133 -18.25 -12.53 -5.17
CA GLY A 133 -17.84 -13.88 -5.53
C GLY A 133 -18.29 -14.29 -6.94
N SER A 134 -19.53 -13.98 -7.33
CA SER A 134 -20.01 -14.26 -8.70
C SER A 134 -19.38 -13.33 -9.74
N THR A 135 -19.09 -12.08 -9.39
CA THR A 135 -18.30 -11.17 -10.24
C THR A 135 -16.88 -11.71 -10.44
N PHE A 136 -16.27 -12.24 -9.39
CA PHE A 136 -14.93 -12.82 -9.46
C PHE A 136 -14.88 -14.02 -10.41
N GLU A 137 -15.81 -14.96 -10.29
CA GLU A 137 -15.85 -16.14 -11.16
C GLU A 137 -16.02 -15.79 -12.64
N LYS A 138 -16.74 -14.71 -12.95
CA LYS A 138 -17.03 -14.30 -14.34
C LYS A 138 -15.97 -13.39 -14.94
N SER A 139 -15.40 -12.49 -14.14
CA SER A 139 -14.59 -11.36 -14.63
C SER A 139 -13.19 -11.31 -14.00
N GLY A 140 -12.86 -12.20 -13.07
CA GLY A 140 -11.61 -12.21 -12.33
C GLY A 140 -11.57 -11.20 -11.16
N PRO A 141 -10.38 -10.84 -10.65
CA PRO A 141 -10.23 -10.00 -9.47
C PRO A 141 -11.03 -8.69 -9.50
N VAL A 142 -11.88 -8.48 -8.48
CA VAL A 142 -12.82 -7.34 -8.41
C VAL A 142 -12.09 -5.99 -8.32
N SER A 143 -10.85 -5.96 -7.85
CA SER A 143 -10.02 -4.76 -7.83
C SER A 143 -9.77 -4.20 -9.24
N LEU A 144 -9.71 -5.05 -10.26
CA LEU A 144 -9.46 -4.68 -11.66
C LEU A 144 -10.69 -4.09 -12.34
N THR A 145 -11.89 -4.35 -11.82
CA THR A 145 -13.16 -3.75 -12.29
C THR A 145 -13.45 -2.41 -11.63
N SER A 146 -12.52 -1.86 -10.85
CA SER A 146 -12.71 -0.60 -10.13
C SER A 146 -12.74 0.63 -11.04
N THR A 147 -13.61 1.57 -10.73
CA THR A 147 -13.74 2.86 -11.45
C THR A 147 -12.74 3.93 -11.02
N LYS A 148 -11.85 3.65 -10.06
CA LYS A 148 -10.85 4.62 -9.55
C LYS A 148 -10.03 5.29 -10.65
N ARG A 149 -9.72 4.55 -11.73
CA ARG A 149 -8.97 5.09 -12.88
C ARG A 149 -9.78 6.12 -13.68
N TYR A 150 -11.09 5.91 -13.83
CA TYR A 150 -11.98 6.87 -14.48
C TYR A 150 -12.09 8.17 -13.66
N GLU A 151 -12.21 8.07 -12.34
CA GLU A 151 -12.20 9.24 -11.45
C GLU A 151 -10.86 10.00 -11.53
N SER A 152 -9.74 9.28 -11.56
CA SER A 152 -8.41 9.87 -11.74
C SER A 152 -8.29 10.60 -13.08
N LYS A 153 -8.81 10.03 -14.18
CA LYS A 153 -8.86 10.70 -15.49
C LYS A 153 -9.75 11.94 -15.46
N HIS A 154 -10.87 11.88 -14.75
CA HIS A 154 -11.78 13.02 -14.59
C HIS A 154 -11.10 14.21 -13.90
N ARG A 155 -10.22 13.97 -12.92
CA ARG A 155 -9.45 15.05 -12.26
C ARG A 155 -8.66 15.91 -13.25
N ALA A 156 -8.08 15.30 -14.30
CA ALA A 156 -7.34 16.04 -15.33
C ALA A 156 -8.22 17.02 -16.12
N LEU A 157 -9.53 16.81 -16.16
CA LEU A 157 -10.52 17.70 -16.78
C LEU A 157 -10.98 18.81 -15.81
N LEU A 158 -11.04 18.52 -14.50
CA LEU A 158 -11.49 19.49 -13.49
C LEU A 158 -10.44 20.57 -13.18
N ILE A 159 -9.15 20.22 -13.18
CA ILE A 159 -8.06 21.18 -12.92
C ILE A 159 -8.19 22.43 -13.81
N PRO A 160 -8.27 22.32 -15.15
CA PRO A 160 -8.44 23.49 -16.00
C PRO A 160 -9.81 24.15 -15.87
N ALA A 161 -10.86 23.37 -15.62
CA ALA A 161 -12.21 23.89 -15.42
C ALA A 161 -12.26 24.86 -14.22
N HIS A 162 -11.56 24.53 -13.13
CA HIS A 162 -11.47 25.38 -11.95
C HIS A 162 -10.48 26.54 -12.08
N ALA A 163 -9.43 26.38 -12.91
CA ALA A 163 -8.46 27.44 -13.16
C ALA A 163 -9.00 28.54 -14.10
N THR A 164 -10.03 28.23 -14.90
CA THR A 164 -10.59 29.18 -15.86
C THR A 164 -11.55 30.15 -15.16
N GLU A 165 -11.28 31.46 -15.26
CA GLU A 165 -12.17 32.50 -14.70
C GLU A 165 -13.42 32.74 -15.57
N SER A 166 -13.34 32.44 -16.87
CA SER A 166 -14.47 32.50 -17.79
C SER A 166 -15.39 31.29 -17.63
N ARG A 167 -16.65 31.53 -17.27
CA ARG A 167 -17.68 30.49 -17.13
C ARG A 167 -18.48 30.22 -18.41
N ARG A 168 -18.11 30.88 -19.52
CA ARG A 168 -18.80 30.69 -20.80
C ARG A 168 -18.31 29.39 -21.45
N ASP A 169 -19.23 28.47 -21.73
CA ASP A 169 -19.00 27.20 -22.41
C ASP A 169 -17.85 26.35 -21.82
N ILE A 170 -17.84 26.15 -20.50
CA ILE A 170 -16.79 25.43 -19.77
C ILE A 170 -16.47 24.05 -20.37
N CYS A 171 -17.49 23.31 -20.83
CA CYS A 171 -17.31 22.02 -21.48
C CYS A 171 -16.48 22.12 -22.76
N LYS A 172 -16.66 23.18 -23.54
CA LYS A 172 -15.89 23.44 -24.77
C LYS A 172 -14.43 23.73 -24.44
N THR A 173 -14.19 24.58 -23.44
CA THR A 173 -12.84 24.92 -22.98
C THR A 173 -12.07 23.68 -22.52
N VAL A 174 -12.68 22.88 -21.65
CA VAL A 174 -12.10 21.63 -21.13
C VAL A 174 -11.84 20.63 -22.27
N ALA A 175 -12.77 20.50 -23.22
CA ALA A 175 -12.61 19.62 -24.37
C ALA A 175 -11.44 20.04 -25.28
N ILE A 176 -11.32 21.33 -25.59
CA ILE A 176 -10.22 21.87 -26.41
C ILE A 176 -8.88 21.61 -25.71
N GLN A 177 -8.77 21.91 -24.41
CA GLN A 177 -7.53 21.70 -23.68
C GLN A 177 -7.17 20.21 -23.59
N HIS A 178 -8.15 19.34 -23.40
CA HIS A 178 -7.93 17.90 -23.44
C HIS A 178 -7.40 17.42 -24.80
N GLN A 179 -8.01 17.89 -25.90
CA GLN A 179 -7.59 17.57 -27.26
C GLN A 179 -6.18 18.08 -27.58
N LEU A 180 -5.83 19.30 -27.13
CA LEU A 180 -4.48 19.85 -27.30
C LEU A 180 -3.44 19.04 -26.54
N ASN A 181 -3.71 18.67 -25.29
CA ASN A 181 -2.81 17.82 -24.50
C ASN A 181 -2.62 16.43 -25.14
N MET A 182 -3.70 15.83 -25.66
CA MET A 182 -3.62 14.55 -26.37
C MET A 182 -2.82 14.67 -27.67
N SER A 183 -3.03 15.74 -28.44
CA SER A 183 -2.29 16.03 -29.67
C SER A 183 -0.80 16.20 -29.41
N PHE A 184 -0.44 16.95 -28.37
CA PHE A 184 0.94 17.09 -27.92
C PHE A 184 1.54 15.73 -27.55
N TRP A 185 0.86 14.95 -26.70
CA TRP A 185 1.32 13.63 -26.30
C TRP A 185 1.55 12.70 -27.50
N LEU A 186 0.63 12.66 -28.47
CA LEU A 186 0.79 11.86 -29.69
C LEU A 186 1.96 12.33 -30.57
N LYS A 187 2.16 13.65 -30.69
CA LYS A 187 3.27 14.23 -31.46
C LYS A 187 4.63 13.95 -30.83
N SER A 188 4.70 13.98 -29.50
CA SER A 188 5.93 13.72 -28.74
C SER A 188 6.41 12.28 -28.86
N ARG A 189 5.60 11.36 -29.41
CA ARG A 189 5.89 9.91 -29.50
C ARG A 189 6.53 9.35 -28.22
N PRO A 190 6.01 9.67 -27.02
CA PRO A 190 6.53 9.06 -25.82
C PRO A 190 6.33 7.55 -25.96
N SER A 191 7.34 6.78 -25.54
CA SER A 191 7.19 5.33 -25.47
C SER A 191 5.94 5.00 -24.64
N ILE A 192 5.12 4.08 -25.14
CA ILE A 192 4.00 3.54 -24.35
C ILE A 192 4.55 2.80 -23.13
N LEU A 193 5.77 2.26 -23.25
CA LEU A 193 6.53 1.70 -22.14
C LEU A 193 7.15 2.85 -21.35
N GLN A 194 6.83 2.91 -20.06
CA GLN A 194 7.43 3.88 -19.15
C GLN A 194 8.95 3.73 -19.17
N ILE A 195 9.63 4.84 -19.48
CA ILE A 195 11.08 4.95 -19.40
C ILE A 195 11.44 4.90 -17.91
N THR A 196 12.50 4.17 -17.57
CA THR A 196 13.03 4.18 -16.21
C THR A 196 13.59 5.57 -15.91
N GLU A 197 13.07 6.24 -14.90
CA GLU A 197 13.56 7.56 -14.49
C GLU A 197 14.37 7.43 -13.20
N PHE A 198 15.54 8.08 -13.18
CA PHE A 198 16.43 8.08 -12.03
C PHE A 198 16.40 9.43 -11.31
N GLY A 199 16.49 9.38 -10.00
CA GLY A 199 16.75 10.55 -9.17
C GLY A 199 18.20 11.01 -9.26
N PRO A 200 18.58 11.98 -8.41
CA PRO A 200 19.98 12.39 -8.23
C PRO A 200 20.91 11.18 -8.11
N ILE A 201 21.97 11.18 -8.92
CA ILE A 201 22.96 10.12 -9.00
C ILE A 201 24.21 10.54 -8.22
N SER A 202 24.73 9.65 -7.40
CA SER A 202 25.99 9.78 -6.67
C SER A 202 26.88 8.59 -6.95
N GLU A 203 28.19 8.80 -6.96
CA GLU A 203 29.15 7.70 -6.98
C GLU A 203 29.31 7.11 -5.59
N VAL A 204 29.30 5.78 -5.49
CA VAL A 204 29.40 5.04 -4.24
C VAL A 204 30.47 3.95 -4.39
N TYR A 205 31.25 3.76 -3.34
CA TYR A 205 32.32 2.78 -3.24
C TYR A 205 31.91 1.64 -2.30
N ALA A 206 32.63 0.51 -2.35
CA ALA A 206 32.32 -0.63 -1.48
C ALA A 206 32.43 -0.26 0.02
N ASP A 207 33.32 0.68 0.34
CA ASP A 207 33.59 1.15 1.72
C ASP A 207 32.46 2.04 2.28
N ASP A 208 31.58 2.57 1.41
CA ASP A 208 30.43 3.38 1.84
C ASP A 208 29.30 2.52 2.42
N PHE A 209 29.37 1.20 2.24
CA PHE A 209 28.36 0.26 2.72
C PHE A 209 28.77 -0.41 4.03
N GLU A 210 27.82 -0.53 4.96
CA GLU A 210 28.04 -1.22 6.24
C GLU A 210 28.34 -2.72 6.07
N ASN A 211 27.84 -3.33 4.98
CA ASN A 211 28.11 -4.72 4.64
C ASN A 211 28.33 -4.88 3.13
N THR A 212 29.32 -5.67 2.74
CA THR A 212 29.71 -5.95 1.35
C THR A 212 29.35 -7.37 0.88
N GLU A 213 28.61 -8.16 1.68
CA GLU A 213 28.17 -9.53 1.31
C GLU A 213 27.42 -9.57 -0.03
N PHE A 214 26.65 -8.51 -0.33
CA PHE A 214 25.88 -8.38 -1.57
C PHE A 214 26.75 -8.27 -2.83
N VAL A 215 28.03 -7.93 -2.70
CA VAL A 215 28.94 -7.81 -3.86
C VAL A 215 29.03 -9.12 -4.64
N LYS A 216 28.87 -10.26 -3.96
CA LYS A 216 28.86 -11.60 -4.59
C LYS A 216 27.59 -11.89 -5.41
N SER A 217 26.49 -11.20 -5.13
CA SER A 217 25.21 -11.35 -5.83
C SER A 217 25.00 -10.29 -6.92
N LEU A 218 25.94 -9.36 -7.09
CA LEU A 218 25.88 -8.35 -8.14
C LEU A 218 26.07 -8.98 -9.52
N PRO A 219 25.46 -8.41 -10.57
CA PRO A 219 25.78 -8.76 -11.95
C PRO A 219 27.28 -8.57 -12.23
N ASP A 220 27.86 -9.43 -13.08
CA ASP A 220 29.27 -9.35 -13.48
C ASP A 220 29.66 -8.00 -14.10
N SER A 221 28.68 -7.24 -14.60
CA SER A 221 28.83 -5.89 -15.16
C SER A 221 29.09 -4.80 -14.11
N ILE A 222 28.70 -5.02 -12.85
CA ILE A 222 28.95 -4.07 -11.76
C ILE A 222 30.15 -4.55 -10.95
N HIS A 223 31.26 -3.83 -11.07
CA HIS A 223 32.45 -4.04 -10.25
C HIS A 223 32.53 -2.99 -9.14
N LEU A 224 32.02 -3.33 -7.96
CA LEU A 224 32.18 -2.54 -6.76
C LEU A 224 33.42 -3.01 -5.99
N SER A 225 34.41 -2.13 -5.87
CA SER A 225 35.62 -2.37 -5.09
C SER A 225 36.01 -1.09 -4.35
N PRO A 226 36.93 -1.13 -3.37
CA PRO A 226 37.44 0.08 -2.73
C PRO A 226 38.05 1.09 -3.73
N THR A 227 38.41 0.61 -4.92
CA THR A 227 38.99 1.41 -6.01
C THR A 227 38.05 1.64 -7.20
N SER A 228 36.86 1.04 -7.21
CA SER A 228 35.91 1.09 -8.34
C SER A 228 34.56 1.56 -7.83
N SER A 229 34.17 2.77 -8.25
CA SER A 229 32.87 3.34 -7.92
C SER A 229 31.77 2.78 -8.82
N CYS A 230 30.57 2.72 -8.27
CA CYS A 230 29.34 2.47 -9.01
C CYS A 230 28.40 3.68 -8.84
N ALA A 231 27.60 3.95 -9.86
CA ALA A 231 26.59 4.97 -9.78
C ALA A 231 25.39 4.45 -8.97
N SER A 232 25.00 5.19 -7.94
CA SER A 232 23.82 4.95 -7.10
C SER A 232 22.81 6.08 -7.30
N SER A 233 21.53 5.78 -7.19
CA SER A 233 20.46 6.78 -7.29
C SER A 233 19.62 6.83 -6.01
N SER A 234 19.32 8.05 -5.56
CA SER A 234 18.46 8.27 -4.40
C SER A 234 17.02 7.74 -4.54
N TRP A 235 16.54 7.55 -5.78
CA TRP A 235 15.27 6.92 -6.09
C TRP A 235 15.21 6.50 -7.56
N VAL A 236 14.42 5.47 -7.87
CA VAL A 236 14.14 5.09 -9.26
C VAL A 236 12.65 4.94 -9.49
N GLU A 237 12.14 5.42 -10.61
CA GLU A 237 10.80 5.11 -11.09
C GLU A 237 10.90 4.05 -12.18
N PHE A 238 10.51 2.83 -11.82
CA PHE A 238 10.58 1.67 -12.71
C PHE A 238 9.17 1.15 -13.00
N LYS A 239 8.78 1.11 -14.28
CA LYS A 239 7.42 0.73 -14.73
C LYS A 239 6.30 1.46 -13.96
N GLY A 240 6.52 2.75 -13.68
CA GLY A 240 5.54 3.61 -13.01
C GLY A 240 5.42 3.40 -11.52
N THR A 241 6.36 2.66 -10.93
CA THR A 241 6.47 2.45 -9.49
C THR A 241 7.76 3.10 -9.00
N LYS A 242 7.63 4.00 -8.03
CA LYS A 242 8.76 4.70 -7.44
C LYS A 242 9.33 3.92 -6.26
N PHE A 243 10.62 3.60 -6.33
CA PHE A 243 11.40 2.93 -5.31
C PHE A 243 12.35 3.92 -4.64
N LYS A 244 12.52 3.78 -3.32
CA LYS A 244 13.43 4.59 -2.50
C LYS A 244 14.07 3.72 -1.42
N PRO A 245 15.32 3.99 -1.03
CA PRO A 245 15.91 3.41 0.18
C PRO A 245 14.96 3.51 1.39
N GLY A 246 14.91 2.45 2.19
CA GLY A 246 14.01 2.27 3.33
C GLY A 246 12.65 1.61 2.99
N MET A 247 12.33 1.43 1.70
CA MET A 247 11.16 0.64 1.29
C MET A 247 11.38 -0.85 1.52
N ILE A 248 10.29 -1.60 1.66
CA ILE A 248 10.32 -3.06 1.80
C ILE A 248 9.92 -3.72 0.48
N LEU A 249 10.69 -4.72 0.07
CA LEU A 249 10.50 -5.54 -1.11
C LEU A 249 9.98 -6.92 -0.69
N LEU A 250 9.03 -7.46 -1.43
CA LEU A 250 8.62 -8.86 -1.30
C LEU A 250 9.41 -9.70 -2.31
N LEU A 251 10.32 -10.52 -1.81
CA LEU A 251 11.29 -11.23 -2.63
C LEU A 251 10.71 -12.55 -3.13
N LYS A 252 10.20 -13.38 -2.20
CA LYS A 252 9.65 -14.71 -2.46
C LYS A 252 8.65 -15.08 -1.36
N ILE A 253 7.90 -16.15 -1.59
CA ILE A 253 7.14 -16.86 -0.56
C ILE A 253 7.83 -18.19 -0.34
N ASP A 254 8.11 -18.52 0.92
CA ASP A 254 8.71 -19.78 1.31
C ASP A 254 7.73 -20.96 1.08
N GLU A 255 8.24 -22.19 1.04
CA GLU A 255 7.42 -23.40 0.87
C GLU A 255 6.41 -23.56 2.03
N SER A 256 6.73 -23.02 3.20
CA SER A 256 5.85 -22.92 4.36
C SER A 256 4.71 -21.90 4.21
N GLY A 257 4.70 -21.10 3.14
CA GLY A 257 3.75 -20.01 2.90
C GLY A 257 4.15 -18.66 3.51
N GLY A 258 5.30 -18.58 4.20
CA GLY A 258 5.79 -17.36 4.82
C GLY A 258 6.43 -16.38 3.81
N PRO A 259 6.10 -15.08 3.84
CA PRO A 259 6.72 -14.09 2.95
C PRO A 259 8.17 -13.78 3.37
N ILE A 260 9.08 -13.74 2.38
CA ILE A 260 10.47 -13.33 2.56
C ILE A 260 10.59 -11.87 2.12
N PHE A 261 10.96 -11.01 3.07
CA PHE A 261 11.09 -9.58 2.84
C PHE A 261 12.55 -9.14 2.74
N GLY A 262 12.81 -8.11 1.94
CA GLY A 262 14.08 -7.38 1.90
C GLY A 262 13.83 -5.89 2.15
N LYS A 263 14.62 -5.25 3.00
CA LYS A 263 14.62 -3.79 3.13
C LYS A 263 15.60 -3.23 2.10
N LEU A 264 15.11 -2.39 1.19
CA LEU A 264 15.92 -1.72 0.18
C LEU A 264 16.87 -0.74 0.90
N GLU A 265 18.17 -0.99 0.82
CA GLU A 265 19.20 -0.13 1.40
C GLU A 265 19.73 0.85 0.35
N ASP A 266 19.97 0.38 -0.88
CA ASP A 266 20.45 1.26 -1.95
C ASP A 266 20.03 0.78 -3.36
N ILE A 267 20.15 1.68 -4.34
CA ILE A 267 19.78 1.43 -5.75
C ILE A 267 21.00 1.73 -6.62
N LEU A 268 21.65 0.67 -7.10
CA LEU A 268 22.79 0.75 -8.01
C LEU A 268 22.34 0.76 -9.47
N LEU A 269 23.20 1.27 -10.35
CA LEU A 269 22.95 1.37 -11.78
C LEU A 269 23.90 0.48 -12.57
N ASP A 270 23.33 -0.41 -13.38
CA ASP A 270 24.03 -1.14 -14.44
C ASP A 270 23.60 -0.59 -15.81
N GLY A 271 24.27 0.48 -16.25
CA GLY A 271 23.82 1.27 -17.41
C GLY A 271 22.44 1.88 -17.16
N ASP A 272 21.43 1.45 -17.93
CA ASP A 272 20.03 1.90 -17.82
C ASP A 272 19.17 1.00 -16.90
N LEU A 273 19.73 -0.08 -16.35
CA LEU A 273 19.00 -1.03 -15.51
C LEU A 273 19.31 -0.82 -14.02
N PRO A 274 18.28 -0.59 -13.18
CA PRO A 274 18.48 -0.51 -11.74
C PRO A 274 18.72 -1.90 -11.14
N VAL A 275 19.62 -1.97 -10.16
CA VAL A 275 19.87 -3.14 -9.31
C VAL A 275 19.58 -2.74 -7.86
N PHE A 276 18.72 -3.50 -7.19
CA PHE A 276 18.32 -3.22 -5.81
C PHE A 276 19.22 -3.95 -4.84
N VAL A 277 19.92 -3.21 -3.99
CA VAL A 277 20.67 -3.73 -2.85
C VAL A 277 19.77 -3.72 -1.62
N PHE A 278 19.58 -4.86 -0.99
CA PHE A 278 18.67 -5.00 0.13
C PHE A 278 19.26 -5.84 1.26
N SER A 279 18.81 -5.56 2.49
CA SER A 279 19.05 -6.38 3.66
C SER A 279 17.88 -7.34 3.88
N TYR A 280 18.15 -8.62 4.13
CA TYR A 280 17.10 -9.58 4.44
C TYR A 280 16.40 -9.22 5.75
N MET A 281 15.10 -9.50 5.82
CA MET A 281 14.35 -9.40 7.05
C MET A 281 13.81 -10.77 7.45
N LEU A 282 14.01 -11.12 8.72
CA LEU A 282 13.46 -12.32 9.32
C LEU A 282 11.98 -12.09 9.63
N CYS A 283 11.10 -12.91 9.05
CA CYS A 283 9.69 -12.93 9.41
C CYS A 283 9.51 -13.81 10.66
N LEU A 284 9.06 -13.21 11.77
CA LEU A 284 8.86 -13.94 13.03
C LEU A 284 7.48 -14.63 13.07
N GLY A 285 6.50 -14.08 12.35
CA GLY A 285 5.15 -14.61 12.28
C GLY A 285 4.12 -13.55 11.88
N PHE A 286 2.88 -13.98 11.69
CA PHE A 286 1.74 -13.10 11.45
C PHE A 286 1.03 -12.80 12.78
N ASP A 287 0.92 -11.52 13.12
CA ASP A 287 0.14 -11.06 14.26
C ASP A 287 -1.30 -10.83 13.80
N GLU A 288 -2.19 -11.77 14.16
CA GLU A 288 -3.61 -11.71 13.84
C GLU A 288 -4.32 -10.51 14.49
N HIS A 289 -3.87 -10.08 15.67
CA HIS A 289 -4.51 -8.99 16.41
C HIS A 289 -4.26 -7.63 15.77
N VAL A 290 -3.11 -7.47 15.14
CA VAL A 290 -2.72 -6.26 14.40
C VAL A 290 -3.02 -6.39 12.90
N HIS A 291 -3.16 -7.62 12.40
CA HIS A 291 -3.27 -7.99 10.98
C HIS A 291 -2.02 -7.59 10.19
N ALA A 292 -0.84 -7.96 10.68
CA ALA A 292 0.46 -7.59 10.12
C ALA A 292 1.54 -8.64 10.39
N TYR A 293 2.56 -8.70 9.53
CA TYR A 293 3.72 -9.56 9.76
C TYR A 293 4.74 -8.88 10.66
N VAL A 294 5.16 -9.57 11.72
CA VAL A 294 6.24 -9.12 12.60
C VAL A 294 7.56 -9.47 11.93
N VAL A 295 8.44 -8.47 11.78
CA VAL A 295 9.73 -8.64 11.12
C VAL A 295 10.89 -8.11 11.95
N GLN A 296 12.07 -8.68 11.74
CA GLN A 296 13.33 -8.20 12.31
C GLN A 296 14.36 -7.98 11.21
N CYS A 297 15.09 -6.87 11.27
CA CYS A 297 16.18 -6.62 10.33
C CYS A 297 17.32 -7.60 10.62
N THR A 298 17.93 -8.11 9.55
CA THR A 298 19.14 -8.93 9.64
C THR A 298 20.28 -8.24 8.92
N ASP A 299 21.51 -8.61 9.26
CA ASP A 299 22.69 -8.03 8.65
C ASP A 299 23.05 -8.68 7.31
N ARG A 300 22.29 -9.68 6.83
CA ARG A 300 22.58 -10.36 5.56
C ARG A 300 22.10 -9.52 4.38
N TRP A 301 23.00 -9.16 3.49
CA TRP A 301 22.70 -8.32 2.33
C TRP A 301 22.79 -9.11 1.03
N SER A 302 21.98 -8.73 0.04
CA SER A 302 21.96 -9.31 -1.29
C SER A 302 21.44 -8.29 -2.30
N SER A 303 21.50 -8.64 -3.58
CA SER A 303 21.02 -7.81 -4.68
C SER A 303 20.02 -8.55 -5.56
N ILE A 304 19.06 -7.82 -6.11
CA ILE A 304 18.05 -8.36 -7.02
C ILE A 304 17.71 -7.36 -8.13
N SER A 305 17.41 -7.88 -9.32
CA SER A 305 16.82 -7.06 -10.37
C SER A 305 15.36 -6.75 -10.03
N PRO A 306 14.86 -5.52 -10.24
CA PRO A 306 13.44 -5.20 -10.09
C PRO A 306 12.51 -6.06 -10.96
N HIS A 307 13.03 -6.72 -12.00
CA HIS A 307 12.27 -7.66 -12.83
C HIS A 307 11.95 -8.98 -12.10
N ASP A 308 12.80 -9.39 -11.17
CA ASP A 308 12.72 -10.67 -10.48
C ASP A 308 11.97 -10.59 -9.14
N LEU A 309 11.42 -9.42 -8.82
CA LEU A 309 10.59 -9.23 -7.63
C LEU A 309 9.29 -10.02 -7.73
N TYR A 310 8.91 -10.68 -6.64
CA TYR A 310 7.64 -11.41 -6.57
C TYR A 310 6.44 -10.45 -6.68
N ASP A 311 6.47 -9.34 -5.93
CA ASP A 311 5.52 -8.24 -6.10
C ASP A 311 6.26 -7.01 -6.62
N PRO A 312 5.85 -6.43 -7.78
CA PRO A 312 6.46 -5.22 -8.31
C PRO A 312 6.17 -3.96 -7.46
N LEU A 313 5.31 -4.05 -6.44
CA LEU A 313 4.93 -2.91 -5.60
C LEU A 313 5.68 -2.95 -4.26
N PRO A 314 6.38 -1.86 -3.89
CA PRO A 314 7.02 -1.78 -2.59
C PRO A 314 6.00 -1.67 -1.45
N LEU A 315 6.44 -2.12 -0.28
CA LEU A 315 5.76 -2.08 1.00
C LEU A 315 6.48 -1.10 1.94
N ASN A 316 5.83 -0.81 3.06
CA ASN A 316 6.37 0.06 4.10
C ASN A 316 6.71 -0.76 5.35
N LEU A 317 7.75 -0.32 6.04
CA LEU A 317 8.07 -0.78 7.39
C LEU A 317 7.39 0.15 8.39
N TYR A 318 6.52 -0.42 9.22
CA TYR A 318 5.85 0.31 10.30
C TYR A 318 6.48 -0.06 11.63
N THR A 319 6.57 0.89 12.55
CA THR A 319 7.05 0.64 13.91
C THR A 319 5.90 0.92 14.87
N SER A 320 5.59 -0.05 15.73
CA SER A 320 4.63 0.13 16.82
C SER A 320 5.25 0.91 17.98
N THR A 321 4.42 1.31 18.95
CA THR A 321 4.84 2.03 20.16
C THR A 321 5.86 1.26 21.01
N TRP A 322 5.88 -0.08 20.92
CA TRP A 322 6.86 -0.93 21.61
C TRP A 322 8.12 -1.21 20.78
N ASN A 323 8.40 -0.41 19.75
CA ASN A 323 9.54 -0.56 18.84
C ASN A 323 9.55 -1.87 18.03
N GLN A 324 8.43 -2.60 18.02
CA GLN A 324 8.25 -3.77 17.18
C GLN A 324 7.97 -3.34 15.75
N LYS A 325 8.63 -4.02 14.80
CA LYS A 325 8.56 -3.70 13.37
C LYS A 325 7.54 -4.60 12.68
N TYR A 326 6.70 -3.98 11.86
CA TYR A 326 5.60 -4.62 11.16
C TYR A 326 5.66 -4.33 9.67
N VAL A 327 5.33 -5.33 8.86
CA VAL A 327 5.08 -5.19 7.43
C VAL A 327 3.66 -5.64 7.15
N ILE A 328 2.89 -4.79 6.48
CA ILE A 328 1.52 -5.12 6.07
C ILE A 328 1.49 -5.29 4.55
N LEU A 329 1.21 -6.51 4.12
CA LEU A 329 0.98 -6.83 2.71
C LEU A 329 -0.12 -5.96 2.12
N ARG A 330 -0.05 -5.70 0.81
CA ARG A 330 -1.04 -4.85 0.14
C ARG A 330 -2.35 -5.60 -0.14
N TYR A 331 -2.24 -6.90 -0.34
CA TYR A 331 -3.30 -7.85 -0.58
C TYR A 331 -2.83 -9.25 -0.18
N ILE A 332 -3.77 -10.19 -0.11
CA ILE A 332 -3.46 -11.60 0.11
C ILE A 332 -2.63 -12.14 -1.07
N LEU A 333 -1.63 -12.97 -0.76
CA LEU A 333 -0.67 -13.51 -1.73
C LEU A 333 -1.17 -14.79 -2.42
#